data_AF-A0A507D831-F1
#
_entry.id   AF-A0A507D831-F1
#
_cell.length_a   1.000
_cell.length_b   1.000
_cell.length_c   1.000
_cell.angle_alpha   90.00
_cell.angle_beta   90.00
_cell.angle_gamma   90.00
#
_symmetry.space_group_name_H-M   'P 1'
#
loop_
_entity.id
_entity.type
_entity.pdbx_description
1 polymer ?
#
loop_
_entity_poly.entity_id
_entity_poly.type
_entity_poly.pdbx_seq_one_letter_code
_entity_poly.pdbx_strand_id
1 'polypeptide(L)'
;MAHKREVMSTFKKVLFAPVALGKAVGNTLGNAVMGSRYKNQTESLLDEPDAGWVESDPSTPTSALGPAMNETVTYHLDDGSIGSLVSLELCLTLMHMSKESLGRVLVITSNMDYALLKVNAGKVFVRLLQAVGDGHMNPAFRTAISRLENSQPVDNWSEKAVNVDSLQFFELVHIADLVHQMLDVYFTEDVRPWIDENDFLSDVMIEKKSYDRNSDDNVAHGMDKAIQVLVNQVDHILDTQQKPADYNPPNENVVYDFKPTAACSNVIACLNAHTRLLNGVTNKDTLEVFFGEVGIRLFNVICKNLKKQQVSQAGALQLICDMNKYHEWATTLRVASVSRLFLVLKELGSLYMADGGEELRNLVHDAERYQGALRPEEIYELLASRTDYKKIQKYVEAKECIIM
;
A
#
# COMPACT_ATOMS: atom_id res chain seq x y z
N MET A 1 5.29 -1.98 17.49
CA MET A 1 6.45 -1.83 18.39
C MET A 1 6.69 -3.05 19.29
N ALA A 2 5.72 -3.53 20.09
CA ALA A 2 5.90 -4.71 20.94
C ALA A 2 6.16 -6.01 20.15
N HIS A 3 5.39 -6.25 19.09
CA HIS A 3 5.55 -7.39 18.20
C HIS A 3 6.94 -7.42 17.51
N LYS A 4 7.38 -6.28 16.97
CA LYS A 4 8.74 -6.11 16.40
C LYS A 4 9.85 -6.44 17.41
N ARG A 5 9.70 -6.05 18.68
CA ARG A 5 10.68 -6.35 19.74
C ARG A 5 10.71 -7.84 20.10
N GLU A 6 9.56 -8.49 20.08
CA GLU A 6 9.41 -9.92 20.33
C GLU A 6 9.96 -10.78 19.19
N VAL A 7 9.70 -10.38 17.93
CA VAL A 7 10.28 -11.00 16.73
C VAL A 7 11.79 -10.85 16.73
N MET A 8 12.34 -9.67 17.06
CA MET A 8 13.79 -9.45 17.13
C MET A 8 14.46 -10.19 18.29
N SER A 9 13.80 -10.31 19.44
CA SER A 9 14.27 -11.12 20.58
C SER A 9 14.31 -12.62 20.23
N THR A 10 13.26 -13.10 19.55
CA THR A 10 13.16 -14.48 19.08
C THR A 10 14.20 -14.73 17.99
N PHE A 11 14.38 -13.79 17.06
CA PHE A 11 15.37 -13.85 16.00
C PHE A 11 16.80 -13.91 16.53
N LYS A 12 17.17 -13.08 17.52
CA LYS A 12 18.47 -13.22 18.18
C LYS A 12 18.66 -14.65 18.69
N LYS A 13 17.66 -15.23 19.34
CA LYS A 13 17.74 -16.64 19.78
C LYS A 13 17.92 -17.63 18.62
N VAL A 14 17.32 -17.38 17.45
CA VAL A 14 17.43 -18.24 16.25
C VAL A 14 18.80 -18.10 15.58
N LEU A 15 19.26 -16.87 15.34
CA LEU A 15 20.55 -16.60 14.69
C LEU A 15 21.73 -17.14 15.51
N PHE A 16 21.57 -17.20 16.83
CA PHE A 16 22.57 -17.72 17.77
C PHE A 16 22.32 -19.19 18.19
N ALA A 17 21.30 -19.87 17.63
CA ALA A 17 21.09 -21.29 17.88
C ALA A 17 21.98 -22.18 16.98
N PRO A 18 22.42 -23.36 17.45
CA PRO A 18 23.14 -24.32 16.62
C PRO A 18 22.29 -24.77 15.42
N VAL A 19 22.91 -24.88 14.24
CA VAL A 19 22.27 -25.17 12.92
C VAL A 19 21.33 -26.39 12.93
N ALA A 20 21.55 -27.36 13.82
CA ALA A 20 20.70 -28.53 14.00
C ALA A 20 19.25 -28.23 14.48
N LEU A 21 18.98 -27.02 15.01
CA LEU A 21 17.68 -26.59 15.52
C LEU A 21 16.90 -25.66 14.55
N GLY A 22 17.51 -25.21 13.44
CA GLY A 22 16.91 -24.22 12.54
C GLY A 22 15.57 -24.65 11.93
N LYS A 23 15.41 -25.95 11.62
CA LYS A 23 14.17 -26.50 11.03
C LYS A 23 12.96 -26.50 11.97
N ALA A 24 13.17 -26.66 13.28
CA ALA A 24 12.08 -26.63 14.26
C ALA A 24 11.61 -25.20 14.58
N VAL A 25 12.48 -24.22 14.34
CA VAL A 25 12.28 -22.82 14.73
C VAL A 25 11.79 -21.94 13.56
N GLY A 26 12.04 -22.34 12.31
CA GLY A 26 11.38 -21.75 11.13
C GLY A 26 9.85 -21.80 11.24
N ASN A 27 9.30 -22.92 11.74
CA ASN A 27 7.87 -23.06 12.01
C ASN A 27 7.36 -22.17 13.16
N THR A 28 8.18 -21.83 14.15
CA THR A 28 7.76 -20.96 15.26
C THR A 28 7.83 -19.48 14.90
N LEU A 29 8.78 -19.06 14.05
CA LEU A 29 8.77 -17.72 13.44
C LEU A 29 7.62 -17.56 12.43
N GLY A 30 7.35 -18.60 11.62
CA GLY A 30 6.19 -18.63 10.72
C GLY A 30 4.87 -18.44 11.46
N ASN A 31 4.65 -19.15 12.58
CA ASN A 31 3.45 -19.00 13.40
C ASN A 31 3.40 -17.72 14.25
N ALA A 32 4.54 -17.13 14.60
CA ALA A 32 4.59 -15.87 15.35
C ALA A 32 4.32 -14.66 14.42
N VAL A 33 4.74 -14.73 13.16
CA VAL A 33 4.60 -13.66 12.16
C VAL A 33 3.30 -13.78 11.36
N MET A 34 2.81 -14.99 11.07
CA MET A 34 1.49 -15.22 10.48
C MET A 34 0.51 -15.75 11.53
N GLY A 35 -0.42 -14.90 11.97
CA GLY A 35 -1.53 -15.28 12.84
C GLY A 35 -2.61 -16.15 12.17
N SER A 36 -2.24 -17.17 11.40
CA SER A 36 -3.17 -18.12 10.79
C SER A 36 -2.68 -19.55 10.97
N ARG A 37 -3.54 -20.40 11.54
CA ARG A 37 -3.30 -21.84 11.72
C ARG A 37 -3.19 -22.52 10.35
N TYR A 38 -1.98 -22.64 9.82
CA TYR A 38 -1.67 -23.60 8.76
C TYR A 38 -1.12 -24.87 9.39
N LYS A 39 -1.86 -25.96 9.23
CA LYS A 39 -1.50 -27.30 9.70
C LYS A 39 -0.76 -27.98 8.54
N ASN A 40 0.57 -27.92 8.53
CA ASN A 40 1.36 -28.64 7.52
C ASN A 40 1.23 -30.15 7.79
N GLN A 41 0.56 -30.87 6.87
CA GLN A 41 0.63 -32.33 6.79
C GLN A 41 2.02 -32.70 6.29
N THR A 42 2.81 -33.33 7.16
CA THR A 42 4.04 -34.03 6.77
C THR A 42 3.67 -35.36 6.14
N GLU A 43 3.81 -35.48 4.82
CA GLU A 43 3.87 -36.78 4.15
C GLU A 43 5.20 -37.47 4.49
N SER A 44 5.10 -38.61 5.16
CA SER A 44 6.22 -39.50 5.46
C SER A 44 6.29 -40.59 4.39
N LEU A 45 7.28 -40.50 3.51
CA LEU A 45 7.66 -41.54 2.54
C LEU A 45 8.47 -42.63 3.25
N LEU A 46 7.83 -43.76 3.61
CA LEU A 46 8.42 -45.11 3.63
C LEU A 46 7.29 -46.16 3.58
N ASP A 47 7.31 -46.97 2.52
CA ASP A 47 6.44 -48.12 2.21
C ASP A 47 6.65 -49.33 3.14
N GLU A 48 5.56 -50.02 3.50
CA GLU A 48 5.24 -51.46 3.22
C GLU A 48 4.07 -51.99 4.10
N PRO A 49 3.38 -53.09 3.71
CA PRO A 49 1.91 -53.16 3.64
C PRO A 49 1.24 -54.03 4.72
N ASP A 50 -0.06 -53.83 4.99
CA ASP A 50 -1.04 -54.93 5.00
C ASP A 50 -2.53 -54.50 5.05
N ALA A 51 -3.34 -55.27 4.31
CA ALA A 51 -4.76 -55.61 4.40
C ALA A 51 -5.85 -54.65 4.95
N GLY A 52 -6.94 -54.51 4.17
CA GLY A 52 -8.31 -54.49 4.73
C GLY A 52 -9.32 -53.55 4.06
N TRP A 53 -10.16 -54.10 3.18
CA TRP A 53 -11.35 -53.47 2.58
C TRP A 53 -12.47 -53.26 3.60
N VAL A 54 -13.19 -52.13 3.58
CA VAL A 54 -14.68 -52.02 3.71
C VAL A 54 -15.16 -50.65 3.19
N GLU A 55 -16.08 -50.66 2.23
CA GLU A 55 -16.93 -49.54 1.78
C GLU A 55 -18.21 -49.42 2.64
N SER A 56 -18.75 -48.20 2.82
CA SER A 56 -20.19 -47.88 2.64
C SER A 56 -20.58 -46.43 3.02
N ASP A 57 -20.84 -45.63 1.98
CA ASP A 57 -21.92 -44.67 1.68
C ASP A 57 -22.86 -43.96 2.74
N PRO A 58 -23.57 -42.87 2.33
CA PRO A 58 -23.95 -41.71 3.16
C PRO A 58 -25.47 -41.50 3.39
N SER A 59 -25.88 -40.65 4.36
CA SER A 59 -27.00 -39.65 4.25
C SER A 59 -27.57 -39.06 5.59
N THR A 60 -27.38 -37.73 5.79
CA THR A 60 -28.34 -36.65 6.24
C THR A 60 -29.14 -36.75 7.59
N PRO A 61 -29.90 -35.70 8.03
CA PRO A 61 -29.48 -34.50 8.77
C PRO A 61 -30.27 -34.25 10.09
N THR A 62 -29.81 -33.41 11.02
CA THR A 62 -30.70 -32.80 12.05
C THR A 62 -30.21 -31.41 12.47
N SER A 63 -31.17 -30.47 12.48
CA SER A 63 -31.06 -29.04 12.77
C SER A 63 -31.26 -28.76 14.27
N ALA A 64 -30.50 -27.82 14.83
CA ALA A 64 -30.87 -27.05 16.02
C ALA A 64 -30.22 -25.65 15.99
N LEU A 65 -31.04 -24.62 16.28
CA LEU A 65 -30.80 -23.18 16.11
C LEU A 65 -29.81 -22.55 17.12
N GLY A 66 -29.13 -21.47 16.69
CA GLY A 66 -28.77 -20.32 17.55
C GLY A 66 -27.35 -19.73 17.33
N PRO A 67 -27.14 -18.41 17.48
CA PRO A 67 -26.47 -17.58 16.46
C PRO A 67 -25.06 -17.05 16.85
N ALA A 68 -24.15 -16.97 15.86
CA ALA A 68 -23.06 -15.99 15.80
C ALA A 68 -22.43 -16.04 14.40
N MET A 69 -22.86 -15.14 13.50
CA MET A 69 -22.14 -14.88 12.26
C MET A 69 -20.81 -14.19 12.60
N ASN A 70 -19.74 -14.98 12.76
CA ASN A 70 -18.40 -14.51 12.40
C ASN A 70 -18.18 -14.92 10.94
N GLU A 71 -18.62 -14.06 10.02
CA GLU A 71 -18.24 -14.15 8.61
C GLU A 71 -16.73 -13.89 8.51
N THR A 72 -15.96 -14.96 8.71
CA THR A 72 -14.53 -14.96 8.42
C THR A 72 -14.44 -15.15 6.92
N VAL A 73 -14.34 -14.05 6.18
CA VAL A 73 -14.13 -14.06 4.73
C VAL A 73 -12.87 -14.88 4.47
N THR A 74 -13.07 -16.11 4.00
CA THR A 74 -12.01 -17.03 3.63
C THR A 74 -11.65 -16.69 2.19
N TYR A 75 -10.56 -15.94 2.01
CA TYR A 75 -9.97 -15.77 0.69
C TYR A 75 -9.45 -17.14 0.26
N HIS A 76 -10.13 -17.77 -0.69
CA HIS A 76 -9.63 -18.99 -1.33
C HIS A 76 -8.52 -18.55 -2.28
N LEU A 77 -7.29 -18.52 -1.76
CA LEU A 77 -6.10 -18.32 -2.56
C LEU A 77 -5.88 -19.62 -3.32
N ASP A 78 -6.23 -19.63 -4.61
CA ASP A 78 -5.90 -20.74 -5.50
C ASP A 78 -4.39 -21.03 -5.49
N ASP A 79 -4.07 -22.29 -5.70
CA ASP A 79 -2.77 -22.98 -5.63
C ASP A 79 -1.70 -22.46 -6.63
N GLY A 80 -1.92 -21.29 -7.22
CA GLY A 80 -0.90 -20.39 -7.79
C GLY A 80 -0.37 -19.39 -6.75
N SER A 81 -0.61 -19.68 -5.46
CA SER A 81 -0.20 -18.82 -4.35
C SER A 81 1.31 -18.65 -4.37
N ILE A 82 1.71 -17.41 -4.61
CA ILE A 82 3.06 -16.88 -4.44
C ILE A 82 3.32 -16.75 -2.95
N GLY A 83 3.24 -17.88 -2.26
CA GLY A 83 3.64 -18.03 -0.87
C GLY A 83 5.12 -17.73 -0.78
N SER A 84 5.43 -16.44 -0.68
CA SER A 84 6.73 -15.85 -0.46
C SER A 84 7.63 -15.76 -1.72
N LEU A 85 7.43 -14.73 -2.57
CA LEU A 85 8.48 -14.30 -3.54
C LEU A 85 9.85 -14.15 -2.85
N VAL A 86 9.83 -13.83 -1.55
CA VAL A 86 10.99 -13.74 -0.69
C VAL A 86 10.90 -14.76 0.43
N SER A 87 11.45 -15.96 0.21
CA SER A 87 11.60 -16.95 1.29
C SER A 87 12.51 -16.44 2.41
N LEU A 88 11.94 -16.28 3.61
CA LEU A 88 12.67 -15.91 4.83
C LEU A 88 13.65 -17.02 5.27
N GLU A 89 13.26 -18.28 5.07
CA GLU A 89 14.10 -19.44 5.41
C GLU A 89 15.38 -19.48 4.56
N LEU A 90 15.28 -19.13 3.27
CA LEU A 90 16.44 -19.01 2.40
C LEU A 90 17.39 -17.91 2.91
N CYS A 91 16.86 -16.72 3.23
CA CYS A 91 17.65 -15.63 3.80
C CYS A 91 18.36 -16.07 5.10
N LEU A 92 17.64 -16.73 6.01
CA LEU A 92 18.22 -17.28 7.25
C LEU A 92 19.36 -18.27 6.97
N THR A 93 19.14 -19.19 6.03
CA THR A 93 20.13 -20.20 5.67
C THR A 93 21.38 -19.56 5.10
N LEU A 94 21.23 -18.58 4.19
CA LEU A 94 22.34 -17.82 3.62
C LEU A 94 23.11 -17.06 4.71
N MET A 95 22.41 -16.46 5.68
CA MET A 95 23.04 -15.77 6.81
C MET A 95 23.82 -16.75 7.71
N HIS A 96 23.28 -17.92 8.01
CA HIS A 96 23.98 -18.95 8.78
C HIS A 96 25.24 -19.44 8.03
N MET A 97 25.13 -19.71 6.73
CA MET A 97 26.27 -20.11 5.89
C MET A 97 27.34 -19.01 5.83
N SER A 98 26.94 -17.75 5.75
CA SER A 98 27.83 -16.61 5.81
C SER A 98 28.54 -16.52 7.16
N LYS A 99 27.82 -16.73 8.28
CA LYS A 99 28.38 -16.72 9.63
C LYS A 99 29.42 -17.82 9.83
N GLU A 100 29.14 -19.04 9.38
CA GLU A 100 30.13 -20.13 9.41
C GLU A 100 31.35 -19.83 8.53
N SER A 101 31.12 -19.23 7.36
CA SER A 101 32.20 -18.83 6.45
C SER A 101 33.07 -17.75 7.06
N LEU A 102 32.48 -16.77 7.75
CA LEU A 102 33.18 -15.77 8.52
C LEU A 102 34.01 -16.42 9.62
N GLY A 103 33.44 -17.36 10.38
CA GLY A 103 34.17 -18.13 11.40
C GLY A 103 35.41 -18.86 10.83
N ARG A 104 35.26 -19.49 9.66
CA ARG A 104 36.39 -20.13 8.95
C ARG A 104 37.45 -19.12 8.52
N VAL A 105 37.05 -17.98 7.97
CA VAL A 105 37.97 -16.89 7.58
C VAL A 105 38.72 -16.36 8.78
N LEU A 106 38.06 -16.18 9.92
CA LEU A 106 38.67 -15.72 11.16
C LEU A 106 39.75 -16.67 11.67
N VAL A 107 39.50 -17.99 11.64
CA VAL A 107 40.50 -18.98 12.10
C VAL A 107 41.64 -19.15 11.09
N ILE A 108 41.32 -19.29 9.80
CA ILE A 108 42.34 -19.61 8.79
C ILE A 108 43.20 -18.39 8.48
N THR A 109 42.58 -17.23 8.24
CA THR A 109 43.30 -16.03 7.82
C THR A 109 44.10 -15.42 8.97
N SER A 110 43.61 -15.49 10.21
CA SER A 110 44.40 -15.02 11.38
C SER A 110 45.70 -15.79 11.56
N ASN A 111 45.73 -17.08 11.23
CA ASN A 111 46.91 -17.93 11.31
C ASN A 111 47.86 -17.77 10.10
N MET A 112 47.38 -17.24 8.98
CA MET A 112 48.18 -17.06 7.76
C MET A 112 48.67 -15.63 7.57
N ASP A 113 47.76 -14.66 7.52
CA ASP A 113 48.07 -13.24 7.32
C ASP A 113 46.99 -12.35 7.94
N TYR A 114 47.32 -11.73 9.08
CA TYR A 114 46.40 -10.87 9.83
C TYR A 114 45.99 -9.61 9.05
N ALA A 115 46.81 -9.11 8.11
CA ALA A 115 46.49 -7.91 7.34
C ALA A 115 45.31 -8.15 6.38
N LEU A 116 45.21 -9.37 5.83
CA LEU A 116 44.13 -9.77 4.92
C LEU A 116 42.84 -10.13 5.66
N LEU A 117 42.87 -10.24 6.98
CA LEU A 117 41.73 -10.72 7.75
C LEU A 117 40.49 -9.84 7.57
N LYS A 118 40.66 -8.52 7.74
CA LYS A 118 39.58 -7.54 7.60
C LYS A 118 39.00 -7.54 6.18
N VAL A 119 39.87 -7.62 5.18
CA VAL A 119 39.49 -7.66 3.76
C VAL A 119 38.69 -8.91 3.44
N ASN A 120 39.15 -10.08 3.88
CA ASN A 120 38.47 -11.34 3.61
C ASN A 120 37.15 -11.47 4.39
N ALA A 121 37.11 -10.99 5.64
CA ALA A 121 35.87 -10.92 6.42
C ALA A 121 34.82 -10.04 5.72
N GLY A 122 35.24 -8.87 5.21
CA GLY A 122 34.39 -7.99 4.44
C GLY A 122 33.84 -8.64 3.15
N LYS A 123 34.70 -9.33 2.39
CA LYS A 123 34.28 -10.03 1.16
C LYS A 123 33.18 -11.07 1.40
N VAL A 124 33.21 -11.81 2.52
CA VAL A 124 32.16 -12.77 2.86
C VAL A 124 30.81 -12.07 3.01
N PHE A 125 30.77 -10.94 3.71
CA PHE A 125 29.55 -10.18 3.89
C PHE A 125 29.05 -9.54 2.60
N VAL A 126 29.94 -8.99 1.75
CA VAL A 126 29.57 -8.48 0.41
C VAL A 126 28.92 -9.58 -0.43
N ARG A 127 29.44 -10.81 -0.40
CA ARG A 127 28.82 -11.93 -1.12
C ARG A 127 27.45 -12.31 -0.58
N LEU A 128 27.22 -12.21 0.74
CA LEU A 128 25.89 -12.40 1.31
C LEU A 128 24.92 -11.33 0.81
N LEU A 129 25.31 -10.05 0.82
CA LEU A 129 24.47 -8.95 0.36
C LEU A 129 24.10 -9.10 -1.12
N GLN A 130 25.04 -9.49 -1.97
CA GLN A 130 24.77 -9.75 -3.40
C GLN A 130 23.80 -10.93 -3.59
N ALA A 131 23.98 -12.01 -2.82
CA ALA A 131 23.11 -13.19 -2.92
C ALA A 131 21.67 -12.88 -2.46
N VAL A 132 21.51 -12.14 -1.36
CA VAL A 132 20.18 -11.78 -0.84
C VAL A 132 19.56 -10.65 -1.66
N GLY A 133 20.31 -9.60 -1.97
CA GLY A 133 19.86 -8.43 -2.73
C GLY A 133 19.56 -8.77 -4.20
N ASP A 134 20.62 -8.99 -4.98
CA ASP A 134 20.49 -9.19 -6.44
C ASP A 134 19.91 -10.56 -6.79
N GLY A 135 20.20 -11.58 -5.99
CA GLY A 135 19.77 -12.95 -6.25
C GLY A 135 18.32 -13.24 -5.86
N HIS A 136 17.75 -12.51 -4.89
CA HIS A 136 16.47 -12.88 -4.28
C HIS A 136 15.50 -11.72 -4.15
N MET A 137 15.89 -10.65 -3.44
CA MET A 137 15.03 -9.49 -3.17
C MET A 137 14.68 -8.71 -4.46
N ASN A 138 15.68 -8.36 -5.26
CA ASN A 138 15.49 -7.55 -6.47
C ASN A 138 14.58 -8.24 -7.51
N PRO A 139 14.77 -9.53 -7.85
CA PRO A 139 13.85 -10.26 -8.73
C PRO A 139 12.42 -10.35 -8.19
N ALA A 140 12.26 -10.53 -6.88
CA ALA A 140 10.95 -10.54 -6.23
C ALA A 140 10.21 -9.21 -6.41
N PHE A 141 10.87 -8.10 -6.09
CA PHE A 141 10.28 -6.76 -6.29
C PHE A 141 9.95 -6.48 -7.76
N ARG A 142 10.85 -6.81 -8.69
CA ARG A 142 10.60 -6.64 -10.13
C ARG A 142 9.35 -7.41 -10.59
N THR A 143 9.19 -8.64 -10.09
CA THR A 143 8.03 -9.48 -10.43
C THR A 143 6.74 -8.90 -9.84
N ALA A 144 6.76 -8.45 -8.59
CA ALA A 144 5.60 -7.83 -7.94
C ALA A 144 5.19 -6.51 -8.62
N ILE A 145 6.17 -5.65 -8.94
CA ILE A 145 5.95 -4.39 -9.65
C ILE A 145 5.36 -4.64 -11.04
N SER A 146 5.90 -5.61 -11.79
CA SER A 146 5.39 -5.93 -13.13
C SER A 146 3.94 -6.41 -13.10
N ARG A 147 3.50 -7.08 -12.02
CA ARG A 147 2.09 -7.46 -11.83
C ARG A 147 1.21 -6.25 -11.58
N LEU A 148 1.64 -5.34 -10.69
CA LEU A 148 0.94 -4.09 -10.43
C LEU A 148 0.77 -3.26 -11.71
N GLU A 149 1.78 -3.21 -12.57
CA GLU A 149 1.72 -2.47 -13.85
C GLU A 149 0.69 -3.04 -14.83
N ASN A 150 0.50 -4.36 -14.84
CA ASN A 150 -0.45 -5.02 -15.72
C ASN A 150 -1.85 -5.13 -15.13
N SER A 151 -2.04 -4.69 -13.88
CA SER A 151 -3.28 -4.83 -13.15
C SER A 151 -4.36 -3.93 -13.76
N GLN A 152 -5.53 -4.52 -14.06
CA GLN A 152 -6.65 -3.81 -14.66
C GLN A 152 -7.66 -3.37 -13.60
N PRO A 153 -8.41 -2.27 -13.84
CA PRO A 153 -9.54 -1.91 -13.01
C PRO A 153 -10.59 -3.04 -13.00
N VAL A 154 -11.20 -3.26 -11.84
CA VAL A 154 -12.29 -4.21 -11.65
C VAL A 154 -13.62 -3.53 -11.97
N ASP A 155 -14.35 -4.05 -12.96
CA ASP A 155 -15.63 -3.49 -13.42
C ASP A 155 -16.71 -3.50 -12.32
N ASN A 156 -16.88 -4.64 -11.63
CA ASN A 156 -17.84 -4.80 -10.55
C ASN A 156 -17.16 -4.69 -9.18
N TRP A 157 -16.70 -3.48 -8.85
CA TRP A 157 -16.05 -3.24 -7.56
C TRP A 157 -16.99 -3.59 -6.39
N SER A 158 -16.49 -4.42 -5.49
CA SER A 158 -17.09 -4.70 -4.18
C SER A 158 -16.00 -4.58 -3.12
N GLU A 159 -16.38 -4.41 -1.85
CA GLU A 159 -15.41 -4.35 -0.74
C GLU A 159 -14.55 -5.63 -0.64
N LYS A 160 -15.00 -6.75 -1.22
CA LYS A 160 -14.25 -8.03 -1.30
C LYS A 160 -13.32 -8.12 -2.51
N ALA A 161 -13.41 -7.21 -3.47
CA ALA A 161 -12.63 -7.21 -4.72
C ALA A 161 -11.31 -6.42 -4.59
N VAL A 162 -10.69 -6.43 -3.40
CA VAL A 162 -9.39 -5.77 -3.21
C VAL A 162 -8.38 -6.39 -4.16
N ASN A 163 -7.63 -5.54 -4.86
CA ASN A 163 -6.67 -5.99 -5.85
C ASN A 163 -5.62 -6.91 -5.18
N VAL A 164 -5.59 -8.17 -5.61
CA VAL A 164 -4.73 -9.21 -5.04
C VAL A 164 -3.25 -8.86 -5.24
N ASP A 165 -2.90 -8.18 -6.34
CA ASP A 165 -1.53 -7.78 -6.62
C ASP A 165 -1.04 -6.71 -5.63
N SER A 166 -1.90 -5.73 -5.29
CA SER A 166 -1.60 -4.72 -4.27
C SER A 166 -1.37 -5.36 -2.89
N LEU A 167 -2.19 -6.34 -2.51
CA LEU A 167 -2.03 -7.07 -1.27
C LEU A 167 -0.68 -7.82 -1.23
N GLN A 168 -0.37 -8.60 -2.28
CA GLN A 168 0.88 -9.34 -2.38
C GLN A 168 2.11 -8.42 -2.35
N PHE A 169 2.02 -7.24 -2.97
CA PHE A 169 3.09 -6.25 -2.92
C PHE A 169 3.33 -5.72 -1.50
N PHE A 170 2.29 -5.37 -0.75
CA PHE A 170 2.47 -4.88 0.62
C PHE A 170 2.99 -5.98 1.56
N GLU A 171 2.57 -7.23 1.38
CA GLU A 171 3.17 -8.37 2.09
C GLU A 171 4.65 -8.54 1.76
N LEU A 172 5.04 -8.38 0.49
CA LEU A 172 6.45 -8.40 0.07
C LEU A 172 7.26 -7.29 0.74
N VAL A 173 6.73 -6.06 0.81
CA VAL A 173 7.38 -4.93 1.51
C VAL A 173 7.60 -5.27 2.99
N HIS A 174 6.64 -5.93 3.64
CA HIS A 174 6.79 -6.38 5.03
C HIS A 174 7.92 -7.39 5.20
N ILE A 175 7.97 -8.40 4.33
CA ILE A 175 9.00 -9.44 4.36
C ILE A 175 10.37 -8.84 4.05
N ALA A 176 10.46 -7.88 3.13
CA ALA A 176 11.68 -7.16 2.82
C ALA A 176 12.24 -6.39 4.04
N ASP A 177 11.38 -5.69 4.78
CA ASP A 177 11.76 -4.99 6.01
C ASP A 177 12.29 -5.96 7.08
N LEU A 178 11.67 -7.14 7.22
CA LEU A 178 12.14 -8.21 8.11
C LEU A 178 13.53 -8.71 7.70
N VAL A 179 13.75 -9.02 6.42
CA VAL A 179 15.05 -9.48 5.89
C VAL A 179 16.12 -8.40 6.08
N HIS A 180 15.81 -7.14 5.79
CA HIS A 180 16.70 -6.01 6.00
C HIS A 180 17.11 -5.89 7.49
N GLN A 181 16.16 -5.97 8.42
CA GLN A 181 16.44 -5.93 9.86
C GLN A 181 17.32 -7.10 10.32
N MET A 182 17.09 -8.29 9.78
CA MET A 182 17.93 -9.45 10.09
C MET A 182 19.36 -9.25 9.62
N LEU A 183 19.56 -8.78 8.39
CA LEU A 183 20.88 -8.46 7.84
C LEU A 183 21.60 -7.39 8.65
N ASP A 184 20.89 -6.35 9.09
CA ASP A 184 21.46 -5.27 9.89
C ASP A 184 21.91 -5.74 11.29
N VAL A 185 21.16 -6.64 11.93
CA VAL A 185 21.58 -7.29 13.18
C VAL A 185 22.82 -8.15 12.96
N TYR A 186 22.85 -8.97 11.92
CA TYR A 186 24.01 -9.80 11.61
C TYR A 186 25.26 -8.95 11.32
N PHE A 187 25.10 -7.86 10.57
CA PHE A 187 26.16 -6.90 10.33
C PHE A 187 26.69 -6.33 11.64
N THR A 188 25.79 -5.83 12.50
CA THR A 188 26.15 -5.14 13.75
C THR A 188 26.84 -6.07 14.77
N GLU A 189 26.39 -7.32 14.89
CA GLU A 189 26.86 -8.25 15.93
C GLU A 189 28.10 -9.03 15.50
N ASP A 190 28.10 -9.60 14.27
CA ASP A 190 29.13 -10.56 13.85
C ASP A 190 30.18 -9.93 12.92
N VAL A 191 29.79 -8.97 12.07
CA VAL A 191 30.67 -8.43 11.01
C VAL A 191 31.36 -7.14 11.41
N ARG A 192 30.66 -6.25 12.11
CA ARG A 192 31.12 -4.93 12.57
C ARG A 192 32.50 -4.92 13.24
N PRO A 193 32.87 -5.87 14.12
CA PRO A 193 34.18 -5.85 14.79
C PRO A 193 35.38 -5.94 13.84
N TRP A 194 35.15 -6.41 12.60
CA TRP A 194 36.19 -6.68 11.61
C TRP A 194 36.27 -5.61 10.53
N ILE A 195 35.41 -4.59 10.58
CA ILE A 195 35.28 -3.52 9.58
C ILE A 195 35.49 -2.16 10.24
N ASP A 196 36.15 -1.25 9.54
CA ASP A 196 36.21 0.16 9.95
C ASP A 196 35.02 0.92 9.37
N GLU A 197 34.07 1.32 10.23
CA GLU A 197 32.89 2.09 9.81
C GLU A 197 33.25 3.47 9.24
N ASN A 198 34.40 4.02 9.62
CA ASN A 198 34.86 5.33 9.14
C ASN A 198 35.48 5.25 7.75
N ASP A 199 35.80 4.04 7.27
CA ASP A 199 36.28 3.80 5.92
C ASP A 199 35.10 3.72 4.94
N PHE A 200 34.67 4.88 4.48
CA PHE A 200 33.59 5.00 3.49
C PHE A 200 33.96 4.43 2.11
N LEU A 201 35.24 4.16 1.85
CA LEU A 201 35.73 3.54 0.62
C LEU A 201 35.79 2.02 0.71
N SER A 202 35.50 1.44 1.88
CA SER A 202 35.43 0.00 2.05
C SER A 202 34.34 -0.59 1.16
N ASP A 203 34.70 -1.62 0.38
CA ASP A 203 33.78 -2.38 -0.47
C ASP A 203 32.52 -2.81 0.29
N VAL A 204 32.66 -3.13 1.58
CA VAL A 204 31.54 -3.54 2.44
C VAL A 204 30.56 -2.40 2.68
N MET A 205 31.07 -1.21 3.02
CA MET A 205 30.23 -0.05 3.30
C MET A 205 29.55 0.45 2.04
N ILE A 206 30.23 0.37 0.89
CA ILE A 206 29.66 0.69 -0.42
C ILE A 206 28.55 -0.29 -0.76
N GLU A 207 28.81 -1.60 -0.66
CA GLU A 207 27.82 -2.64 -0.99
C GLU A 207 26.61 -2.57 -0.05
N LYS A 208 26.80 -2.39 1.26
CA LYS A 208 25.69 -2.24 2.22
C LYS A 208 24.82 -1.05 1.86
N LYS A 209 25.42 0.12 1.60
CA LYS A 209 24.68 1.31 1.16
C LYS A 209 23.95 1.08 -0.17
N SER A 210 24.56 0.35 -1.10
CA SER A 210 23.93 -0.01 -2.37
C SER A 210 22.72 -0.93 -2.16
N TYR A 211 22.83 -1.93 -1.28
CA TYR A 211 21.73 -2.82 -0.91
C TYR A 211 20.57 -2.04 -0.27
N ASP A 212 20.87 -1.19 0.72
CA ASP A 212 19.88 -0.37 1.42
C ASP A 212 19.14 0.54 0.43
N ARG A 213 19.88 1.24 -0.44
CA ARG A 213 19.32 2.10 -1.48
C ARG A 213 18.46 1.34 -2.49
N ASN A 214 18.94 0.20 -3.00
CA ASN A 214 18.19 -0.59 -3.98
C ASN A 214 16.87 -1.10 -3.39
N SER A 215 16.87 -1.50 -2.11
CA SER A 215 15.65 -1.89 -1.40
C SER A 215 14.67 -0.72 -1.31
N ASP A 216 15.13 0.45 -0.87
CA ASP A 216 14.28 1.65 -0.75
C ASP A 216 13.73 2.10 -2.12
N ASP A 217 14.55 2.09 -3.16
CA ASP A 217 14.15 2.45 -4.53
C ASP A 217 13.07 1.48 -5.08
N ASN A 218 13.19 0.17 -4.81
CA ASN A 218 12.18 -0.82 -5.18
C ASN A 218 10.85 -0.62 -4.44
N VAL A 219 10.90 -0.34 -3.14
CA VAL A 219 9.69 -0.08 -2.32
C VAL A 219 9.00 1.20 -2.81
N ALA A 220 9.76 2.28 -3.02
CA ALA A 220 9.23 3.54 -3.52
C ALA A 220 8.58 3.38 -4.90
N HIS A 221 9.24 2.68 -5.83
CA HIS A 221 8.69 2.42 -7.16
C HIS A 221 7.40 1.59 -7.09
N GLY A 222 7.38 0.53 -6.29
CA GLY A 222 6.17 -0.28 -6.16
C GLY A 222 5.02 0.44 -5.44
N MET A 223 5.31 1.33 -4.48
CA MET A 223 4.30 2.20 -3.88
C MET A 223 3.66 3.14 -4.90
N ASP A 224 4.46 3.76 -5.77
CA ASP A 224 3.94 4.60 -6.85
C ASP A 224 2.98 3.82 -7.77
N LYS A 225 3.35 2.59 -8.15
CA LYS A 225 2.49 1.71 -8.96
C LYS A 225 1.23 1.28 -8.22
N ALA A 226 1.31 0.94 -6.94
CA ALA A 226 0.15 0.60 -6.13
C ALA A 226 -0.82 1.79 -6.01
N ILE A 227 -0.31 3.01 -5.85
CA ILE A 227 -1.13 4.24 -5.89
C ILE A 227 -1.78 4.39 -7.26
N GLN A 228 -1.03 4.17 -8.34
CA GLN A 228 -1.58 4.27 -9.69
C GLN A 228 -2.74 3.29 -9.91
N VAL A 229 -2.61 2.04 -9.46
CA VAL A 229 -3.69 1.04 -9.52
C VAL A 229 -4.92 1.50 -8.76
N LEU A 230 -4.75 2.01 -7.53
CA LEU A 230 -5.84 2.56 -6.72
C LEU A 230 -6.54 3.73 -7.42
N VAL A 231 -5.77 4.69 -7.92
CA VAL A 231 -6.30 5.89 -8.59
C VAL A 231 -7.02 5.53 -9.88
N ASN A 232 -6.49 4.57 -10.65
CA ASN A 232 -7.15 4.05 -11.86
C ASN A 232 -8.47 3.35 -11.53
N GLN A 233 -8.52 2.57 -10.44
CA GLN A 233 -9.77 1.97 -9.97
C GLN A 233 -10.80 3.02 -9.60
N VAL A 234 -10.39 4.09 -8.92
CA VAL A 234 -11.28 5.20 -8.56
C VAL A 234 -11.77 5.95 -9.81
N ASP A 235 -10.89 6.29 -10.75
CA ASP A 235 -11.28 6.93 -12.02
C ASP A 235 -12.28 6.06 -12.78
N HIS A 236 -12.09 4.74 -12.81
CA HIS A 236 -13.01 3.79 -13.43
C HIS A 236 -14.37 3.73 -12.73
N ILE A 237 -14.41 3.70 -11.39
CA ILE A 237 -15.68 3.73 -10.62
C ILE A 237 -16.44 5.02 -10.93
N LEU A 238 -15.76 6.16 -10.95
CA LEU A 238 -16.38 7.45 -11.26
C LEU A 238 -16.90 7.50 -12.70
N ASP A 239 -16.12 7.02 -13.68
CA ASP A 239 -16.51 7.06 -15.10
C ASP A 239 -17.69 6.14 -15.42
N THR A 240 -17.79 4.98 -14.75
CA THR A 240 -18.82 3.98 -15.04
C THR A 240 -20.08 4.11 -14.18
N GLN A 241 -19.96 4.59 -12.93
CA GLN A 241 -21.07 4.58 -11.97
C GLN A 241 -21.64 5.96 -11.65
N GLN A 242 -20.90 7.05 -11.90
CA GLN A 242 -21.42 8.40 -11.72
C GLN A 242 -22.32 8.75 -12.90
N LYS A 243 -23.63 8.86 -12.66
CA LYS A 243 -24.59 9.17 -13.71
C LYS A 243 -24.71 10.69 -13.87
N PRO A 244 -24.92 11.20 -15.11
CA PRO A 244 -25.19 12.62 -15.31
C PRO A 244 -26.42 13.12 -14.53
N ALA A 245 -27.41 12.26 -14.32
CA ALA A 245 -28.62 12.56 -13.54
C ALA A 245 -28.35 12.79 -12.05
N ASP A 246 -27.19 12.37 -11.52
CA ASP A 246 -26.84 12.55 -10.11
C ASP A 246 -26.60 14.04 -9.78
N TYR A 247 -25.98 14.79 -10.70
CA TYR A 247 -25.69 16.23 -10.52
C TYR A 247 -26.52 17.14 -11.43
N ASN A 248 -27.24 16.60 -12.40
CA ASN A 248 -28.21 17.33 -13.21
C ASN A 248 -29.55 16.57 -13.28
N PRO A 249 -30.31 16.57 -12.18
CA PRO A 249 -31.60 15.89 -12.16
C PRO A 249 -32.60 16.52 -13.15
N PRO A 250 -33.42 15.70 -13.84
CA PRO A 250 -34.41 16.19 -14.81
C PRO A 250 -35.61 16.89 -14.17
N ASN A 251 -35.90 16.60 -12.88
CA ASN A 251 -37.01 17.18 -12.14
C ASN A 251 -36.49 17.93 -10.90
N GLU A 252 -36.67 19.25 -10.87
CA GLU A 252 -36.25 20.12 -9.77
C GLU A 252 -37.11 19.92 -8.49
N ASN A 253 -38.32 19.35 -8.62
CA ASN A 253 -39.30 19.18 -7.53
C ASN A 253 -39.24 17.81 -6.81
N VAL A 254 -38.23 17.00 -7.06
CA VAL A 254 -38.07 15.72 -6.34
C VAL A 254 -37.52 16.01 -4.95
N VAL A 255 -38.15 15.46 -3.92
CA VAL A 255 -37.60 15.49 -2.55
C VAL A 255 -36.37 14.58 -2.54
N TYR A 256 -35.18 15.17 -2.61
CA TYR A 256 -33.93 14.43 -2.55
C TYR A 256 -33.63 14.02 -1.11
N ASP A 257 -33.43 12.72 -0.89
CA ASP A 257 -32.73 12.21 0.28
C ASP A 257 -31.24 12.42 0.02
N PHE A 258 -30.66 13.49 0.58
CA PHE A 258 -29.30 13.96 0.33
C PHE A 258 -28.20 13.04 0.90
N LYS A 259 -28.23 11.77 0.50
CA LYS A 259 -27.21 10.78 0.78
C LYS A 259 -26.11 10.86 -0.28
N PRO A 260 -24.86 10.47 0.04
CA PRO A 260 -23.80 10.39 -0.96
C PRO A 260 -24.23 9.52 -2.14
N THR A 261 -23.79 9.87 -3.35
CA THR A 261 -24.07 9.09 -4.55
C THR A 261 -23.54 7.67 -4.41
N ALA A 262 -24.10 6.75 -5.20
CA ALA A 262 -23.62 5.36 -5.21
C ALA A 262 -22.14 5.30 -5.62
N ALA A 263 -21.74 6.10 -6.61
CA ALA A 263 -20.36 6.22 -7.04
C ALA A 263 -19.45 6.74 -5.92
N CYS A 264 -19.83 7.82 -5.23
CA CYS A 264 -19.08 8.33 -4.08
C CYS A 264 -18.92 7.27 -2.99
N SER A 265 -20.00 6.58 -2.64
CA SER A 265 -19.97 5.51 -1.64
C SER A 265 -19.03 4.37 -2.02
N ASN A 266 -19.01 3.96 -3.29
CA ASN A 266 -18.14 2.91 -3.81
C ASN A 266 -16.67 3.34 -3.88
N VAL A 267 -16.39 4.60 -4.22
CA VAL A 267 -15.03 5.17 -4.14
C VAL A 267 -14.52 5.13 -2.70
N ILE A 268 -15.34 5.58 -1.73
CA ILE A 268 -14.97 5.56 -0.31
C ILE A 268 -14.72 4.13 0.18
N ALA A 269 -15.56 3.17 -0.22
CA ALA A 269 -15.34 1.76 0.08
C ALA A 269 -14.02 1.24 -0.51
N CYS A 270 -13.71 1.58 -1.77
CA CYS A 270 -12.45 1.22 -2.42
C CYS A 270 -11.21 1.76 -1.70
N LEU A 271 -11.25 3.05 -1.33
CA LEU A 271 -10.19 3.73 -0.60
C LEU A 271 -9.98 3.11 0.78
N ASN A 272 -11.07 2.87 1.53
CA ASN A 272 -10.99 2.24 2.85
C ASN A 272 -10.40 0.84 2.81
N ALA A 273 -10.73 0.06 1.78
CA ALA A 273 -10.17 -1.28 1.62
C ALA A 273 -8.64 -1.25 1.43
N HIS A 274 -8.13 -0.33 0.60
CA HIS A 274 -6.69 -0.15 0.40
C HIS A 274 -5.99 0.43 1.65
N THR A 275 -6.62 1.38 2.35
CA THR A 275 -6.10 1.91 3.63
C THR A 275 -5.96 0.81 4.68
N ARG A 276 -6.87 -0.18 4.71
CA ARG A 276 -6.78 -1.32 5.64
C ARG A 276 -5.58 -2.22 5.35
N LEU A 277 -5.20 -2.41 4.09
CA LEU A 277 -4.01 -3.21 3.72
C LEU A 277 -2.70 -2.61 4.28
N LEU A 278 -2.65 -1.28 4.33
CA LEU A 278 -1.49 -0.53 4.76
C LEU A 278 -1.36 -0.44 6.29
N ASN A 279 -2.48 -0.56 6.99
CA ASN A 279 -2.51 -0.49 8.44
C ASN A 279 -1.81 -1.71 9.06
N GLY A 280 -0.66 -1.46 9.70
CA GLY A 280 0.13 -2.48 10.41
C GLY A 280 1.30 -3.06 9.61
N VAL A 281 1.36 -2.78 8.31
CA VAL A 281 2.45 -3.26 7.42
C VAL A 281 3.60 -2.25 7.34
N THR A 282 3.29 -0.95 7.43
CA THR A 282 4.23 0.14 7.15
C THR A 282 4.41 1.07 8.36
N ASN A 283 5.57 1.72 8.46
CA ASN A 283 5.85 2.77 9.45
C ASN A 283 5.06 4.06 9.17
N LYS A 284 4.88 4.88 10.20
CA LYS A 284 4.04 6.09 10.15
C LYS A 284 4.48 7.09 9.08
N ASP A 285 5.78 7.33 8.95
CA ASP A 285 6.30 8.36 8.05
C ASP A 285 6.08 7.99 6.58
N THR A 286 6.30 6.72 6.22
CA THR A 286 6.02 6.23 4.87
C THR A 286 4.53 6.20 4.57
N LEU A 287 3.67 5.88 5.55
CA LEU A 287 2.22 6.01 5.40
C LEU A 287 1.79 7.46 5.15
N GLU A 288 2.42 8.43 5.82
CA GLU A 288 2.11 9.85 5.64
C GLU A 288 2.43 10.32 4.21
N VAL A 289 3.60 9.94 3.67
CA VAL A 289 3.97 10.22 2.28
C VAL A 289 3.01 9.54 1.31
N PHE A 290 2.70 8.26 1.53
CA PHE A 290 1.77 7.49 0.69
C PHE A 290 0.39 8.14 0.63
N PHE A 291 -0.21 8.45 1.78
CA PHE A 291 -1.54 9.08 1.81
C PHE A 291 -1.52 10.52 1.28
N GLY A 292 -0.41 11.24 1.45
CA GLY A 292 -0.19 12.55 0.82
C GLY A 292 -0.33 12.48 -0.70
N GLU A 293 0.37 11.54 -1.31
CA GLU A 293 0.35 11.33 -2.77
C GLU A 293 -1.02 10.81 -3.26
N VAL A 294 -1.63 9.85 -2.55
CA VAL A 294 -3.00 9.39 -2.83
C VAL A 294 -3.98 10.56 -2.79
N GLY A 295 -3.87 11.44 -1.79
CA GLY A 295 -4.73 12.61 -1.65
C GLY A 295 -4.65 13.55 -2.85
N ILE A 296 -3.43 13.85 -3.32
CA ILE A 296 -3.19 14.73 -4.49
C ILE A 296 -3.78 14.10 -5.76
N ARG A 297 -3.49 12.82 -6.04
CA ARG A 297 -3.98 12.15 -7.25
C ARG A 297 -5.49 11.97 -7.23
N LEU A 298 -6.06 11.63 -6.08
CA LEU A 298 -7.51 11.48 -5.91
C LEU A 298 -8.23 12.82 -6.11
N PHE A 299 -7.71 13.91 -5.54
CA PHE A 299 -8.25 15.25 -5.77
C PHE A 299 -8.31 15.56 -7.28
N ASN A 300 -7.22 15.32 -8.00
CA ASN A 300 -7.15 15.53 -9.44
C ASN A 300 -8.16 14.67 -10.22
N VAL A 301 -8.32 13.40 -9.85
CA VAL A 301 -9.30 12.50 -10.47
C VAL A 301 -10.73 12.97 -10.22
N ILE A 302 -11.06 13.41 -9.01
CA ILE A 302 -12.39 13.95 -8.70
C ILE A 302 -12.65 15.24 -9.50
N CYS A 303 -11.69 16.17 -9.55
CA CYS A 303 -11.80 17.37 -10.37
C CYS A 303 -11.96 17.05 -11.86
N LYS A 304 -11.19 16.09 -12.38
CA LYS A 304 -11.31 15.60 -13.76
C LYS A 304 -12.69 15.02 -14.04
N ASN A 305 -13.23 14.20 -13.14
CA ASN A 305 -14.58 13.67 -13.26
C ASN A 305 -15.62 14.79 -13.26
N LEU A 306 -15.51 15.75 -12.33
CA LEU A 306 -16.43 16.87 -12.23
C LEU A 306 -16.49 17.71 -13.52
N LYS A 307 -15.34 17.96 -14.17
CA LYS A 307 -15.29 18.64 -15.48
C LYS A 307 -16.07 17.92 -16.59
N LYS A 308 -16.22 16.59 -16.51
CA LYS A 308 -17.00 15.80 -17.49
C LYS A 308 -18.50 15.86 -17.24
N GLN A 309 -18.92 16.17 -16.02
CA GLN A 309 -20.33 16.17 -15.65
C GLN A 309 -21.00 17.50 -16.06
N GLN A 310 -22.33 17.55 -15.94
CA GLN A 310 -23.09 18.80 -15.94
C GLN A 310 -23.74 18.93 -14.58
N VAL A 311 -23.64 20.11 -13.97
CA VAL A 311 -24.17 20.35 -12.63
C VAL A 311 -25.25 21.43 -12.70
N SER A 312 -26.47 21.08 -12.30
CA SER A 312 -27.54 22.07 -12.11
C SER A 312 -27.50 22.64 -10.69
N GLN A 313 -28.14 23.79 -10.50
CA GLN A 313 -28.23 24.40 -9.18
C GLN A 313 -28.93 23.48 -8.17
N ALA A 314 -29.97 22.74 -8.60
CA ALA A 314 -30.63 21.73 -7.79
C ALA A 314 -29.70 20.55 -7.44
N GLY A 315 -28.85 20.12 -8.38
CA GLY A 315 -27.87 19.05 -8.16
C GLY A 315 -26.62 19.48 -7.40
N ALA A 316 -26.39 20.78 -7.20
CA ALA A 316 -25.26 21.28 -6.41
C ALA A 316 -25.28 20.79 -4.96
N LEU A 317 -26.47 20.61 -4.36
CA LEU A 317 -26.60 20.04 -3.02
C LEU A 317 -26.11 18.59 -2.96
N GLN A 318 -26.41 17.78 -3.98
CA GLN A 318 -25.91 16.41 -4.10
C GLN A 318 -24.37 16.38 -4.24
N LEU A 319 -23.82 17.28 -5.05
CA LEU A 319 -22.37 17.45 -5.18
C LEU A 319 -21.73 17.81 -3.83
N ILE A 320 -22.30 18.74 -3.07
CA ILE A 320 -21.82 19.12 -1.74
C ILE A 320 -21.84 17.92 -0.78
N CYS A 321 -22.86 17.07 -0.83
CA CYS A 321 -22.90 15.84 -0.03
C CYS A 321 -21.73 14.89 -0.35
N ASP A 322 -21.42 14.68 -1.63
CA ASP A 322 -20.28 13.86 -2.03
C ASP A 322 -18.95 14.48 -1.60
N MET A 323 -18.76 15.79 -1.81
CA MET A 323 -17.52 16.49 -1.40
C MET A 323 -17.31 16.46 0.11
N ASN A 324 -18.39 16.59 0.90
CA ASN A 324 -18.34 16.41 2.35
C ASN A 324 -17.91 14.99 2.73
N LYS A 325 -18.39 13.97 2.01
CA LYS A 325 -18.02 12.57 2.29
C LYS A 325 -16.56 12.29 1.96
N TYR A 326 -16.04 12.83 0.85
CA TYR A 326 -14.62 12.76 0.53
C TYR A 326 -13.75 13.48 1.58
N HIS A 327 -14.18 14.66 2.04
CA HIS A 327 -13.49 15.37 3.13
C HIS A 327 -13.52 14.58 4.44
N GLU A 328 -14.66 14.00 4.82
CA GLU A 328 -14.75 13.13 6.01
C GLU A 328 -13.72 12.00 5.93
N TRP A 329 -13.66 11.28 4.81
CA TRP A 329 -12.65 10.24 4.60
C TRP A 329 -11.22 10.77 4.71
N ALA A 330 -10.90 11.90 4.06
CA ALA A 330 -9.57 12.51 4.13
C ALA A 330 -9.14 12.81 5.58
N THR A 331 -10.07 13.28 6.42
CA THR A 331 -9.77 13.54 7.84
C THR A 331 -9.45 12.28 8.64
N THR A 332 -9.99 11.12 8.26
CA THR A 332 -9.72 9.84 8.94
C THR A 332 -8.26 9.38 8.78
N LEU A 333 -7.59 9.79 7.69
CA LEU A 333 -6.20 9.44 7.42
C LEU A 333 -5.21 10.15 8.36
N ARG A 334 -5.64 11.24 9.01
CA ARG A 334 -4.83 12.06 9.91
C ARG A 334 -3.57 12.66 9.27
N VAL A 335 -3.63 12.93 7.96
CA VAL A 335 -2.58 13.65 7.21
C VAL A 335 -3.07 15.07 6.92
N ALA A 336 -2.43 16.07 7.52
CA ALA A 336 -2.92 17.45 7.52
C ALA A 336 -3.00 18.07 6.11
N SER A 337 -2.04 17.76 5.25
CA SER A 337 -2.02 18.21 3.85
C SER A 337 -3.21 17.68 3.06
N VAL A 338 -3.58 16.41 3.25
CA VAL A 338 -4.73 15.78 2.59
C VAL A 338 -6.04 16.38 3.09
N SER A 339 -6.22 16.50 4.40
CA SER A 339 -7.42 17.14 4.97
C SER A 339 -7.62 18.56 4.43
N ARG A 340 -6.54 19.34 4.35
CA ARG A 340 -6.56 20.70 3.78
C ARG A 340 -6.96 20.68 2.30
N LEU A 341 -6.40 19.76 1.52
CA LEU A 341 -6.73 19.63 0.09
C LEU A 341 -8.20 19.27 -0.14
N PHE A 342 -8.76 18.38 0.68
CA PHE A 342 -10.17 18.00 0.57
C PHE A 342 -11.13 19.06 1.15
N LEU A 343 -10.64 19.96 2.02
CA LEU A 343 -11.42 21.13 2.43
C LEU A 343 -11.62 22.06 1.22
N VAL A 344 -10.59 22.28 0.41
CA VAL A 344 -10.68 23.04 -0.85
C VAL A 344 -11.73 22.41 -1.77
N LEU A 345 -11.79 21.09 -1.85
CA LEU A 345 -12.78 20.36 -2.64
C LEU A 345 -14.23 20.60 -2.15
N LYS A 346 -14.43 20.70 -0.83
CA LYS A 346 -15.72 21.08 -0.23
C LYS A 346 -16.10 22.53 -0.55
N GLU A 347 -15.14 23.45 -0.48
CA GLU A 347 -15.36 24.85 -0.86
C GLU A 347 -15.72 24.96 -2.36
N LEU A 348 -15.06 24.17 -3.22
CA LEU A 348 -15.40 24.06 -4.63
C LEU A 348 -16.85 23.61 -4.84
N GLY A 349 -17.31 22.59 -4.11
CA GLY A 349 -18.71 22.14 -4.17
C GLY A 349 -19.70 23.27 -3.84
N SER A 350 -19.34 24.14 -2.90
CA SER A 350 -20.18 25.29 -2.50
C SER A 350 -20.32 26.34 -3.61
N LEU A 351 -19.34 26.45 -4.51
CA LEU A 351 -19.42 27.37 -5.66
C LEU A 351 -20.49 26.98 -6.67
N TYR A 352 -20.87 25.71 -6.75
CA TYR A 352 -21.94 25.26 -7.66
C TYR A 352 -23.34 25.65 -7.17
N MET A 353 -23.47 25.95 -5.87
CA MET A 353 -24.72 26.38 -5.26
C MET A 353 -24.89 27.90 -5.32
N ALA A 354 -23.80 28.66 -5.43
CA ALA A 354 -23.84 30.12 -5.42
C ALA A 354 -24.72 30.70 -6.54
N ASP A 355 -25.55 31.68 -6.16
CA ASP A 355 -26.45 32.43 -7.02
C ASP A 355 -25.77 33.67 -7.58
N GLY A 356 -25.98 33.95 -8.87
CA GLY A 356 -25.51 35.19 -9.50
C GLY A 356 -24.01 35.23 -9.82
N GLY A 357 -23.67 35.98 -10.87
CA GLY A 357 -22.29 36.01 -11.39
C GLY A 357 -21.31 36.85 -10.57
N GLU A 358 -21.77 37.90 -9.88
CA GLU A 358 -20.90 38.79 -9.09
C GLU A 358 -20.46 38.15 -7.77
N GLU A 359 -21.38 37.47 -7.07
CA GLU A 359 -21.05 36.73 -5.85
C GLU A 359 -20.07 35.60 -6.16
N LEU A 360 -20.36 34.82 -7.21
CA LEU A 360 -19.48 33.74 -7.66
C LEU A 360 -18.07 34.26 -8.00
N ARG A 361 -17.96 35.41 -8.67
CA ARG A 361 -16.65 36.04 -8.96
C ARG A 361 -15.87 36.34 -7.68
N ASN A 362 -16.50 36.97 -6.69
CA ASN A 362 -15.85 37.30 -5.42
C ASN A 362 -15.36 36.04 -4.70
N LEU A 363 -16.17 34.97 -4.74
CA LEU A 363 -15.79 33.68 -4.14
C LEU A 363 -14.64 33.00 -4.90
N VAL A 364 -14.55 33.14 -6.23
CA VAL A 364 -13.44 32.57 -7.03
C VAL A 364 -12.12 33.30 -6.76
N HIS A 365 -12.16 34.62 -6.53
CA HIS A 365 -10.97 35.41 -6.26
C HIS A 365 -10.49 35.38 -4.79
N ASP A 366 -11.23 34.72 -3.90
CA ASP A 366 -10.82 34.50 -2.51
C ASP A 366 -9.69 33.45 -2.43
N ALA A 367 -8.45 33.92 -2.58
CA ALA A 367 -7.26 33.07 -2.58
C ALA A 367 -7.01 32.36 -1.24
N GLU A 368 -7.44 32.94 -0.11
CA GLU A 368 -7.29 32.33 1.22
C GLU A 368 -8.15 31.07 1.34
N ARG A 369 -9.35 31.08 0.73
CA ARG A 369 -10.29 29.95 0.74
C ARG A 369 -9.71 28.69 0.09
N TYR A 370 -8.99 28.83 -1.01
CA TYR A 370 -8.42 27.68 -1.75
C TYR A 370 -7.00 27.32 -1.32
N GLN A 371 -6.38 28.11 -0.42
CA GLN A 371 -5.08 27.82 0.20
C GLN A 371 -3.97 27.48 -0.82
N GLY A 372 -4.04 28.08 -2.02
CA GLY A 372 -3.10 27.86 -3.13
C GLY A 372 -3.23 26.51 -3.87
N ALA A 373 -4.22 25.67 -3.54
CA ALA A 373 -4.40 24.36 -4.18
C ALA A 373 -5.06 24.44 -5.56
N LEU A 374 -5.89 25.47 -5.81
CA LEU A 374 -6.49 25.75 -7.10
C LEU A 374 -6.25 27.20 -7.47
N ARG A 375 -5.85 27.45 -8.72
CA ARG A 375 -5.78 28.78 -9.29
C ARG A 375 -7.16 29.21 -9.82
N PRO A 376 -7.45 30.52 -9.91
CA PRO A 376 -8.72 31.00 -10.46
C PRO A 376 -9.04 30.42 -11.84
N GLU A 377 -8.04 30.24 -12.71
CA GLU A 377 -8.22 29.66 -14.04
C GLU A 377 -8.73 28.21 -13.98
N GLU A 378 -8.22 27.41 -13.03
CA GLU A 378 -8.65 26.02 -12.84
C GLU A 378 -10.07 25.95 -12.28
N ILE A 379 -10.45 26.91 -11.45
CA ILE A 379 -11.81 27.06 -10.93
C ILE A 379 -12.78 27.44 -12.06
N TYR A 380 -12.40 28.34 -12.96
CA TYR A 380 -13.22 28.68 -14.13
C TYR A 380 -13.46 27.47 -15.03
N GLU A 381 -12.43 26.66 -15.30
CA GLU A 381 -12.59 25.40 -16.06
C GLU A 381 -13.54 24.42 -15.39
N LEU A 382 -13.55 24.35 -14.06
CA LEU A 382 -14.49 23.52 -13.31
C LEU A 382 -15.91 24.09 -13.43
N LEU A 383 -16.09 25.39 -13.18
CA LEU A 383 -17.40 26.06 -13.24
C LEU A 383 -18.02 26.05 -14.63
N ALA A 384 -17.25 25.84 -15.69
CA ALA A 384 -17.76 25.61 -17.04
C ALA A 384 -18.72 24.40 -17.13
N SER A 385 -18.66 23.47 -16.17
CA SER A 385 -19.61 22.35 -16.05
C SER A 385 -20.97 22.74 -15.46
N ARG A 386 -21.15 23.96 -14.95
CA ARG A 386 -22.46 24.46 -14.50
C ARG A 386 -23.41 24.64 -15.69
N THR A 387 -24.64 24.20 -15.54
CA THR A 387 -25.68 24.31 -16.58
C THR A 387 -26.01 25.77 -16.96
N ASP A 388 -25.88 26.71 -16.03
CA ASP A 388 -26.12 28.14 -16.23
C ASP A 388 -24.86 28.94 -16.61
N TYR A 389 -23.68 28.30 -16.69
CA TYR A 389 -22.40 28.98 -16.84
C TYR A 389 -22.37 29.97 -18.01
N LYS A 390 -22.88 29.58 -19.18
CA LYS A 390 -22.91 30.45 -20.38
C LYS A 390 -23.65 31.77 -20.16
N LYS A 391 -24.62 31.82 -19.24
CA LYS A 391 -25.37 33.04 -18.92
C LYS A 391 -24.58 33.93 -17.97
N ILE A 392 -23.87 33.34 -17.02
CA ILE A 392 -23.13 34.05 -15.97
C ILE A 392 -21.66 34.33 -16.34
N GLN A 393 -21.14 33.69 -17.39
CA GLN A 393 -19.72 33.73 -17.78
C GLN A 393 -19.15 35.15 -17.85
N LYS A 394 -19.90 36.08 -18.46
CA LYS A 394 -19.45 37.48 -18.61
C LYS A 394 -19.26 38.20 -17.28
N TYR A 395 -20.04 37.85 -16.26
CA TYR A 395 -19.97 38.46 -14.94
C TYR A 395 -18.87 37.82 -14.09
N VAL A 396 -18.67 36.52 -14.27
CA VAL A 396 -17.69 35.71 -13.53
C VAL A 396 -16.26 35.99 -14.01
N GLU A 397 -16.05 36.07 -15.33
CA GLU A 397 -14.72 36.31 -15.93
C GLU A 397 -14.39 37.81 -16.12
N ALA A 398 -15.31 38.72 -15.77
CA ALA A 398 -15.07 40.15 -15.87
C ALA A 398 -13.90 40.54 -14.95
N LYS A 399 -12.73 40.80 -15.56
CA LYS A 399 -11.59 41.41 -14.88
C LYS A 399 -12.03 42.73 -14.28
N GLU A 400 -11.73 42.95 -13.01
CA GLU A 400 -11.76 44.31 -12.47
C GLU A 400 -10.78 45.15 -13.30
N CYS A 401 -11.31 46.12 -14.06
CA CYS A 401 -10.53 47.25 -14.47
C CYS A 401 -10.15 48.00 -13.20
N ILE A 402 -9.06 47.59 -12.55
CA ILE A 402 -8.37 48.42 -11.58
C ILE A 402 -7.77 49.57 -12.40
N ILE A 403 -8.52 50.66 -12.52
CA ILE A 403 -7.95 51.94 -12.93
C ILE A 403 -7.05 52.35 -11.76
N MET A 404 -5.75 52.05 -11.87
CA MET A 404 -4.72 52.60 -10.99
C MET A 404 -4.53 54.09 -11.26
#